data_AF-A0A6J4UL45-F1
#
_entry.id   AF-A0A6J4UL45-F1
#
_cell.length_a   1.000
_cell.length_b   1.000
_cell.length_c   1.000
_cell.angle_alpha   90.00
_cell.angle_beta   90.00
_cell.angle_gamma   90.00
#
_symmetry.space_group_name_H-M   'P 1'
#
loop_
_entity.id
_entity.type
_entity.pdbx_description
1 polymer ?
#
loop_
_entity_poly.entity_id
_entity_poly.type
_entity_poly.pdbx_seq_one_letter_code
_entity_poly.pdbx_strand_id
1 'polypeptide(L)'
;QRPDDTWALHQLYNWTAPKPVQHAEALTSHHWELPHGGPFGARGGARKWGFIVERGHELAIYCRVTRQGGRSRLEFVFEPAARALLGPTVGAILRWLAPRRGERVYCTVREFQAELATALEERGFERLGAQDLLVRYTTVSVRAPATAVAGGWPVIERPRVGVPVHGAFRRPVAVTSANEEVIPMNEGNEHRGRREEPDPLGV
;
A
#
# COMPACT_ATOMS: atom_id res chain seq x y z
N GLN A 1 0.12 20.67 -0.26
CA GLN A 1 0.08 20.51 1.21
C GLN A 1 0.79 21.70 1.80
N ARG A 2 0.23 22.25 2.86
CA ARG A 2 0.87 23.30 3.66
C ARG A 2 1.76 22.62 4.72
N PRO A 3 2.82 23.26 5.21
CA PRO A 3 3.65 22.73 6.30
C PRO A 3 2.84 22.30 7.54
N ASP A 4 1.73 22.98 7.80
CA ASP A 4 0.79 22.69 8.90
C ASP A 4 0.19 21.28 8.82
N ASP A 5 -0.03 20.78 7.60
CA ASP A 5 -0.61 19.45 7.36
C ASP A 5 0.33 18.34 7.89
N THR A 6 1.65 18.51 7.72
CA THR A 6 2.65 17.53 8.15
C THR A 6 2.69 17.38 9.66
N TRP A 7 2.57 18.50 10.39
CA TRP A 7 2.55 18.49 11.84
C TRP A 7 1.25 17.87 12.38
N ALA A 8 0.09 18.24 11.81
CA ALA A 8 -1.20 17.64 12.16
C ALA A 8 -1.19 16.11 11.95
N LEU A 9 -0.58 15.63 10.86
CA LEU A 9 -0.41 14.20 10.60
C LEU A 9 0.46 13.49 11.63
N HIS A 10 1.56 14.13 12.02
CA HIS A 10 2.42 13.60 13.06
C HIS A 10 1.71 13.54 14.42
N GLN A 11 0.89 14.55 14.75
CA GLN A 11 0.05 14.51 15.96
C GLN A 11 -0.99 13.39 15.90
N LEU A 12 -1.68 13.23 14.78
CA LEU A 12 -2.63 12.13 14.59
C LEU A 12 -1.94 10.76 14.80
N TYR A 13 -0.74 10.56 14.26
CA TYR A 13 0.02 9.34 14.49
C TYR A 13 0.36 9.15 15.98
N ASN A 14 0.82 10.20 16.66
CA ASN A 14 1.18 10.13 18.07
C ASN A 14 0.00 9.86 19.01
N TRP A 15 -1.22 10.22 18.61
CA TRP A 15 -2.44 9.93 19.37
C TRP A 15 -2.97 8.52 19.12
N THR A 16 -2.68 7.94 17.96
CA THR A 16 -3.30 6.68 17.51
C THR A 16 -2.40 5.47 17.73
N ALA A 17 -1.08 5.62 17.53
CA ALA A 17 -0.13 4.53 17.71
C ALA A 17 0.23 4.32 19.19
N PRO A 18 0.27 3.09 19.72
CA PRO A 18 0.76 2.82 21.07
C PRO A 18 2.23 3.26 21.26
N LYS A 19 2.60 3.71 22.48
CA LYS A 19 3.96 4.19 22.77
C LYS A 19 5.08 3.20 22.40
N PRO A 20 4.98 1.89 22.68
CA PRO A 20 6.01 0.93 22.25
C PRO A 20 6.21 0.91 20.73
N VAL A 21 5.13 1.09 19.95
CA VAL A 21 5.19 1.17 18.49
C VAL A 21 5.82 2.50 18.04
N GLN A 22 5.47 3.62 18.67
CA GLN A 22 6.12 4.91 18.38
C GLN A 22 7.63 4.85 18.56
N HIS A 23 8.09 4.25 19.66
CA HIS A 23 9.52 4.06 19.92
C HIS A 23 10.18 3.10 18.93
N ALA A 24 9.49 2.02 18.54
CA ALA A 24 9.99 1.05 17.58
C ALA A 24 10.13 1.64 16.16
N GLU A 25 9.12 2.36 15.69
CA GLU A 25 9.10 2.89 14.33
C GLU A 25 9.90 4.18 14.20
N ALA A 26 10.04 4.96 15.28
CA ALA A 26 10.76 6.23 15.33
C ALA A 26 10.41 7.17 14.15
N LEU A 27 9.14 7.18 13.73
CA LEU A 27 8.68 8.01 12.63
C LEU A 27 8.77 9.49 13.01
N THR A 28 9.37 10.29 12.13
CA THR A 28 9.44 11.75 12.25
C THR A 28 8.44 12.41 11.31
N SER A 29 8.20 13.71 11.48
CA SER A 29 7.36 14.51 10.56
C SER A 29 7.77 14.36 9.09
N HIS A 30 9.07 14.23 8.81
CA HIS A 30 9.60 13.99 7.46
C HIS A 30 9.07 12.72 6.79
N HIS A 31 8.66 11.71 7.57
CA HIS A 31 8.02 10.53 7.00
C HIS A 31 6.74 10.88 6.25
N TRP A 32 6.02 11.93 6.66
CA TRP A 32 4.72 12.32 6.08
C TRP A 32 4.85 13.33 4.95
N GLU A 33 6.05 13.85 4.69
CA GLU A 33 6.29 14.79 3.59
C GLU A 33 6.06 14.09 2.23
N LEU A 34 5.22 14.69 1.41
CA LEU A 34 5.11 14.31 0.00
C LEU A 34 6.28 14.94 -0.77
N PRO A 35 6.99 14.18 -1.62
CA PRO A 35 8.04 14.73 -2.45
C PRO A 35 7.44 15.80 -3.35
N HIS A 36 7.97 17.01 -3.26
CA HIS A 36 7.64 18.10 -4.15
C HIS A 36 8.07 17.69 -5.56
N GLY A 37 7.13 17.71 -6.51
CA GLY A 37 7.35 17.30 -7.89
C GLY A 37 8.40 18.19 -8.55
N GLY A 38 9.68 17.86 -8.38
CA GLY A 38 10.78 18.49 -9.10
C GLY A 38 10.80 18.04 -10.57
N PRO A 39 11.35 18.84 -11.48
CA PRO A 39 11.37 18.58 -12.93
C PRO A 39 12.08 17.26 -13.31
N PHE A 40 12.87 16.67 -12.40
CA PHE A 40 13.57 15.40 -12.60
C PHE A 40 12.89 14.17 -11.96
N GLY A 41 11.76 14.34 -11.26
CA GLY A 41 11.09 13.25 -10.51
C GLY A 41 10.27 12.26 -11.35
N ALA A 42 10.19 12.45 -12.67
CA ALA A 42 9.19 11.80 -13.52
C ALA A 42 9.70 10.65 -14.42
N ARG A 43 11.00 10.32 -14.41
CA ARG A 43 11.50 9.13 -15.14
C ARG A 43 11.66 7.94 -14.19
N GLY A 44 10.59 7.15 -14.07
CA GLY A 44 10.59 5.88 -13.32
C GLY A 44 10.35 5.99 -11.80
N GLY A 45 10.16 7.19 -11.26
CA GLY A 45 9.91 7.43 -9.84
C GLY A 45 8.50 7.03 -9.39
N ALA A 46 8.37 6.68 -8.10
CA ALA A 46 7.07 6.43 -7.48
C ALA A 46 6.29 7.75 -7.32
N ARG A 47 5.06 7.79 -7.80
CA ARG A 47 4.15 8.93 -7.61
C ARG A 47 3.47 8.82 -6.26
N LYS A 48 3.42 9.90 -5.50
CA LYS A 48 2.82 9.93 -4.16
C LYS A 48 1.70 10.97 -4.08
N TRP A 49 0.60 10.62 -3.42
CA TRP A 49 -0.52 11.50 -3.10
C TRP A 49 -0.92 11.33 -1.65
N GLY A 50 -1.45 12.38 -1.05
CA GLY A 50 -2.03 12.38 0.29
C GLY A 50 -3.50 12.75 0.23
N PHE A 51 -4.34 11.98 0.91
CA PHE A 51 -5.76 12.22 1.10
C PHE A 51 -6.00 12.51 2.57
N ILE A 52 -6.79 13.53 2.83
CA ILE A 52 -7.18 13.98 4.17
C ILE A 52 -8.69 13.93 4.24
N VAL A 53 -9.23 13.35 5.31
CA VAL A 53 -10.65 13.37 5.65
C VAL A 53 -10.79 14.04 7.00
N GLU A 54 -11.63 15.06 7.04
CA GLU A 54 -11.91 15.84 8.23
C GLU A 54 -13.29 15.49 8.79
N ARG A 55 -13.41 15.50 10.12
CA ARG A 55 -14.68 15.40 10.86
C ARG A 55 -14.82 16.66 11.69
N GLY A 56 -15.70 17.58 11.28
CA GLY A 56 -15.98 18.81 12.04
C GLY A 56 -14.74 19.69 12.28
N HIS A 57 -13.86 19.82 11.28
CA HIS A 57 -12.57 20.55 11.30
C HIS A 57 -11.39 19.83 11.97
N GLU A 58 -11.58 18.59 12.46
CA GLU A 58 -10.49 17.77 12.96
C GLU A 58 -10.05 16.75 11.90
N LEU A 59 -8.74 16.56 11.78
CA LEU A 59 -8.15 15.54 10.91
C LEU A 59 -8.48 14.14 11.45
N ALA A 60 -9.38 13.44 10.77
CA ALA A 60 -9.89 12.14 11.22
C ALA A 60 -9.16 10.97 10.56
N ILE A 61 -8.90 11.06 9.24
CA ILE A 61 -8.21 10.03 8.47
C ILE A 61 -7.23 10.69 7.51
N TYR A 62 -6.04 10.10 7.43
CA TYR A 62 -5.08 10.33 6.38
C TYR A 62 -4.80 9.04 5.62
N CYS A 63 -4.71 9.14 4.30
CA CYS A 63 -4.20 8.07 3.46
C CYS A 63 -3.11 8.60 2.53
N ARG A 64 -1.95 7.95 2.57
CA ARG A 64 -0.91 8.12 1.56
C ARG A 64 -1.02 7.03 0.51
N VAL A 65 -1.10 7.46 -0.75
CA VAL A 65 -1.07 6.59 -1.92
C VAL A 65 0.28 6.72 -2.59
N THR A 66 0.98 5.61 -2.78
CA THR A 66 2.23 5.54 -3.56
C THR A 66 2.04 4.58 -4.73
N ARG A 67 2.11 5.08 -5.97
CA ARG A 67 2.00 4.27 -7.19
C ARG A 67 3.34 4.18 -7.89
N GLN A 68 3.78 2.96 -8.18
CA GLN A 68 5.04 2.68 -8.86
C GLN A 68 4.86 1.48 -9.80
N GLY A 69 4.91 1.72 -11.11
CA GLY A 69 4.61 0.69 -12.10
C GLY A 69 3.16 0.18 -11.95
N GLY A 70 2.96 -1.14 -12.08
CA GLY A 70 1.67 -1.81 -11.87
C GLY A 70 1.33 -2.11 -10.40
N ARG A 71 1.82 -1.29 -9.47
CA ARG A 71 1.65 -1.49 -8.03
C ARG A 71 1.28 -0.17 -7.36
N SER A 72 0.29 -0.22 -6.49
CA SER A 72 -0.14 0.90 -5.68
C SER A 72 -0.11 0.50 -4.21
N ARG A 73 0.40 1.37 -3.33
CA ARG A 73 0.45 1.15 -1.89
C ARG A 73 -0.35 2.23 -1.18
N LEU A 74 -1.21 1.81 -0.27
CA LEU A 74 -2.01 2.62 0.63
C LEU A 74 -1.44 2.51 2.05
N GLU A 75 -1.27 3.64 2.71
CA GLU A 75 -0.85 3.73 4.11
C GLU A 75 -1.79 4.67 4.84
N PHE A 76 -2.49 4.16 5.84
CA PHE A 76 -3.51 4.90 6.58
C PHE A 76 -3.06 5.24 7.99
N VAL A 77 -3.43 6.44 8.42
CA VAL A 77 -3.40 6.87 9.83
C VAL A 77 -4.78 7.43 10.12
N PHE A 78 -5.43 6.99 11.19
CA PHE A 78 -6.79 7.39 11.50
C PHE A 78 -7.05 7.33 13.00
N GLU A 79 -7.93 8.19 13.48
CA GLU A 79 -8.45 8.13 14.84
C GLU A 79 -9.44 6.96 14.99
N PRO A 80 -9.39 6.16 16.08
CA PRO A 80 -10.37 5.08 16.31
C PRO A 80 -11.84 5.54 16.23
N ALA A 81 -12.15 6.76 16.69
CA ALA A 81 -13.50 7.31 16.62
C ALA A 81 -13.98 7.59 15.18
N ALA A 82 -13.09 7.57 14.19
CA ALA A 82 -13.40 7.74 12.78
C ALA A 82 -13.74 6.41 12.06
N ARG A 83 -13.90 5.29 12.79
CA ARG A 83 -14.18 3.95 12.22
C ARG A 83 -15.28 3.96 11.16
N ALA A 84 -16.38 4.66 11.40
CA ALA A 84 -17.51 4.71 10.46
C ALA A 84 -17.15 5.35 9.11
N LEU A 85 -16.11 6.19 9.07
CA LEU A 85 -15.65 6.87 7.87
C LEU A 85 -14.64 6.03 7.06
N LEU A 86 -14.04 4.98 7.64
CA LEU A 86 -13.01 4.17 6.98
C LEU A 86 -13.52 3.53 5.69
N GLY A 87 -14.68 2.87 5.75
CA GLY A 87 -15.24 2.20 4.59
C GLY A 87 -15.51 3.16 3.40
N PRO A 88 -16.28 4.23 3.60
CA PRO A 88 -16.48 5.25 2.58
C PRO A 88 -15.17 5.83 2.04
N THR A 89 -14.19 6.08 2.91
CA THR A 89 -12.88 6.63 2.57
C THR A 89 -12.07 5.68 1.68
N VAL A 90 -11.94 4.41 2.06
CA VAL A 90 -11.27 3.38 1.25
C VAL A 90 -11.95 3.27 -0.11
N GLY A 91 -13.29 3.21 -0.13
CA GLY A 91 -14.05 3.15 -1.39
C GLY A 91 -13.80 4.36 -2.30
N ALA A 92 -13.76 5.57 -1.74
CA ALA A 92 -13.46 6.78 -2.50
C ALA A 92 -12.04 6.77 -3.07
N ILE A 93 -11.05 6.35 -2.28
CA ILE A 93 -9.65 6.26 -2.73
C ILE A 93 -9.48 5.22 -3.84
N LEU A 94 -10.13 4.05 -3.74
CA LEU A 94 -10.07 3.02 -4.78
C LEU A 94 -10.70 3.50 -6.08
N ARG A 95 -11.85 4.18 -6.02
CA ARG A 95 -12.48 4.80 -7.19
C ARG A 95 -11.59 5.85 -7.83
N TRP A 96 -10.96 6.70 -7.02
CA TRP A 96 -10.01 7.70 -7.51
C TRP A 96 -8.76 7.06 -8.12
N LEU A 97 -8.24 6.00 -7.50
CA LEU A 97 -7.04 5.31 -7.96
C LEU A 97 -7.27 4.63 -9.32
N ALA A 98 -8.49 4.13 -9.54
CA ALA A 98 -8.93 3.43 -10.74
C ALA A 98 -7.86 2.40 -11.20
N PRO A 99 -7.56 1.37 -10.37
CA PRO A 99 -6.52 0.41 -10.66
C PRO A 99 -6.78 -0.27 -11.99
N ARG A 100 -5.75 -0.34 -12.84
CA ARG A 100 -5.88 -0.97 -14.17
C ARG A 100 -5.92 -2.49 -14.04
N ARG A 101 -6.39 -3.19 -15.07
CA ARG A 101 -6.34 -4.66 -15.12
C ARG A 101 -4.89 -5.14 -14.86
N GLY A 102 -4.72 -6.03 -13.89
CA GLY A 102 -3.42 -6.55 -13.46
C GLY A 102 -2.62 -5.65 -12.52
N GLU A 103 -3.10 -4.44 -12.20
CA GLU A 103 -2.50 -3.61 -11.15
C GLU A 103 -2.86 -4.14 -9.77
N ARG A 104 -1.86 -4.24 -8.89
CA ARG A 104 -2.07 -4.70 -7.51
C ARG A 104 -2.07 -3.51 -6.56
N VAL A 105 -3.13 -3.41 -5.77
CA VAL A 105 -3.24 -2.43 -4.68
C VAL A 105 -2.91 -3.11 -3.37
N TYR A 106 -2.02 -2.50 -2.61
CA TYR A 106 -1.49 -3.02 -1.37
C TYR A 106 -1.81 -2.09 -0.23
N CYS A 107 -2.17 -2.63 0.93
CA CYS A 107 -2.28 -1.85 2.15
C CYS A 107 -1.49 -2.53 3.27
N THR A 108 -0.73 -1.74 4.04
CA THR A 108 -0.10 -2.22 5.27
C THR A 108 -0.98 -1.82 6.44
N VAL A 109 -1.51 -2.81 7.15
CA VAL A 109 -2.35 -2.61 8.33
C VAL A 109 -1.54 -2.98 9.58
N ARG A 110 -1.49 -2.10 10.57
CA ARG A 110 -0.88 -2.41 11.87
C ARG A 110 -1.85 -3.20 12.74
N GLU A 111 -1.31 -3.94 13.71
CA GLU A 111 -2.12 -4.77 14.61
C GLU A 111 -3.17 -3.95 15.37
N PHE A 112 -2.83 -2.73 15.81
CA PHE A 112 -3.76 -1.82 16.48
C PHE A 112 -4.79 -1.14 15.54
N GLN A 113 -4.81 -1.49 14.25
CA GLN A 113 -5.71 -0.94 13.23
C GLN A 113 -6.67 -2.02 12.69
N ALA A 114 -7.19 -2.88 13.56
CA ALA A 114 -8.05 -4.01 13.18
C ALA A 114 -9.28 -3.56 12.36
N GLU A 115 -9.84 -2.40 12.66
CA GLU A 115 -10.98 -1.81 11.96
C GLU A 115 -10.68 -1.53 10.49
N LEU A 116 -9.45 -1.15 10.17
CA LEU A 116 -9.02 -0.92 8.79
C LEU A 116 -8.94 -2.25 8.03
N ALA A 117 -8.48 -3.33 8.68
CA ALA A 117 -8.47 -4.65 8.06
C ALA A 117 -9.89 -5.07 7.64
N THR A 118 -10.87 -4.95 8.55
CA THR A 118 -12.27 -5.25 8.23
C THR A 118 -12.78 -4.39 7.08
N ALA A 119 -12.53 -3.08 7.10
CA ALA A 119 -12.97 -2.19 6.03
C ALA A 119 -12.33 -2.52 4.66
N LEU A 120 -11.09 -3.03 4.64
CA LEU A 120 -10.41 -3.47 3.42
C LEU A 120 -10.97 -4.81 2.92
N GLU A 121 -11.19 -5.77 3.82
CA GLU A 121 -11.73 -7.11 3.50
C GLU A 121 -13.13 -7.01 2.87
N GLU A 122 -14.01 -6.16 3.42
CA GLU A 122 -15.33 -5.84 2.84
C GLU A 122 -15.26 -5.29 1.41
N ARG A 123 -14.08 -4.80 0.98
CA ARG A 123 -13.83 -4.21 -0.35
C ARG A 123 -12.97 -5.12 -1.23
N GLY A 124 -12.86 -6.40 -0.87
CA GLY A 124 -12.18 -7.42 -1.66
C GLY A 124 -10.66 -7.44 -1.49
N PHE A 125 -10.12 -6.83 -0.44
CA PHE A 125 -8.73 -7.07 -0.07
C PHE A 125 -8.59 -8.41 0.64
N GLU A 126 -7.52 -9.13 0.32
CA GLU A 126 -7.17 -10.36 1.01
C GLU A 126 -5.88 -10.18 1.81
N ARG A 127 -5.84 -10.82 2.97
CA ARG A 127 -4.63 -10.88 3.80
C ARG A 127 -3.60 -11.79 3.14
N LEU A 128 -2.49 -11.21 2.68
CA LEU A 128 -1.39 -11.99 2.09
C LEU A 128 -0.40 -12.53 3.13
N GLY A 129 -0.21 -11.84 4.25
CA GLY A 129 0.75 -12.25 5.26
C GLY A 129 0.89 -11.26 6.41
N ALA A 130 1.74 -11.64 7.35
CA ALA A 130 2.13 -10.83 8.49
C ALA A 130 3.62 -10.49 8.40
N GLN A 131 4.02 -9.37 9.01
CA GLN A 131 5.41 -8.98 9.14
C GLN A 131 5.63 -8.40 10.52
N ASP A 132 6.62 -8.93 11.23
CA ASP A 132 7.05 -8.41 12.52
C ASP A 132 8.19 -7.41 12.36
N LEU A 133 8.17 -6.34 13.15
CA LEU A 133 9.25 -5.38 13.26
C LEU A 133 10.01 -5.64 14.57
N LEU A 134 11.22 -6.19 14.46
CA LEU A 134 12.10 -6.40 15.60
C LEU A 134 13.03 -5.19 15.79
N VAL A 135 13.07 -4.63 16.99
CA VAL A 135 13.91 -3.49 17.35
C VAL A 135 14.83 -3.87 18.51
N ARG A 136 16.14 -3.69 18.33
CA ARG A 136 17.14 -3.85 19.40
C ARG A 136 17.33 -2.51 20.09
N TYR A 137 16.79 -2.36 21.31
CA TYR A 137 16.84 -1.09 22.06
C TYR A 137 18.16 -0.86 22.81
N THR A 138 18.89 -1.93 23.13
CA THR A 138 20.12 -1.86 23.90
C THR A 138 21.23 -2.59 23.16
N THR A 139 21.97 -1.86 22.32
CA THR A 139 23.19 -2.38 21.71
C THR A 139 24.33 -1.45 22.01
N VAL A 140 25.40 -1.98 22.60
CA VAL A 140 26.69 -1.31 22.67
C VAL A 140 27.53 -1.88 21.54
N SER A 141 28.01 -1.02 20.64
CA SER A 141 28.97 -1.43 19.62
C SER A 141 30.31 -1.71 20.29
N VAL A 142 30.66 -2.99 20.44
CA VAL A 142 31.98 -3.41 20.91
C VAL A 142 32.81 -3.83 19.71
N ARG A 143 34.01 -3.27 19.56
CA ARG A 143 34.96 -3.67 18.53
C ARG A 143 35.69 -4.94 18.99
N ALA A 144 35.25 -6.09 18.51
CA ALA A 144 35.91 -7.38 18.82
C ALA A 144 36.97 -7.74 17.76
N PRO A 145 38.10 -8.36 18.15
CA PRO A 145 39.04 -8.95 17.20
C PRO A 145 38.38 -10.13 16.48
N ALA A 146 38.53 -10.18 15.15
CA ALA A 146 37.90 -11.20 14.32
C ALA A 146 38.46 -12.59 14.64
N THR A 147 37.67 -13.42 15.31
CA THR A 147 37.95 -14.86 15.44
C THR A 147 37.13 -15.56 14.35
N ALA A 148 37.80 -16.19 13.40
CA ALA A 148 37.15 -16.90 12.31
C ALA A 148 36.39 -18.12 12.86
N VAL A 149 35.06 -18.09 12.81
CA VAL A 149 34.21 -19.27 13.04
C VAL A 149 33.69 -19.74 11.70
N ALA A 150 34.18 -20.89 11.23
CA ALA A 150 33.68 -21.59 10.06
C ALA A 150 32.37 -22.32 10.41
N GLY A 151 31.32 -22.18 9.59
CA GLY A 151 30.25 -23.18 9.52
C GLY A 151 28.81 -22.75 9.83
N GLY A 152 28.47 -21.46 9.90
CA GLY A 152 27.08 -21.00 10.04
C GLY A 152 26.52 -20.41 8.74
N TRP A 153 25.23 -20.64 8.46
CA TRP A 153 24.49 -19.95 7.39
C TRP A 153 24.67 -18.43 7.55
N PRO A 154 24.92 -17.66 6.47
CA PRO A 154 25.23 -16.25 6.62
C PRO A 154 23.98 -15.47 7.03
N VAL A 155 23.84 -15.21 8.33
CA VAL A 155 23.09 -14.03 8.78
C VAL A 155 23.90 -12.84 8.29
N ILE A 156 23.42 -12.15 7.26
CA ILE A 156 24.04 -10.92 6.76
C ILE A 156 23.74 -9.81 7.79
N GLU A 157 24.44 -9.80 8.91
CA GLU A 157 24.58 -8.60 9.73
C GLU A 157 25.59 -7.70 9.01
N ARG A 158 25.11 -6.67 8.30
CA ARG A 158 26.01 -5.61 7.81
C ARG A 158 26.55 -4.85 9.03
N PRO A 159 27.86 -4.85 9.32
CA PRO A 159 28.40 -3.95 10.34
C PRO A 159 28.25 -2.51 9.82
N ARG A 160 27.57 -1.65 10.59
CA ARG A 160 27.28 -0.27 10.21
C ARG A 160 28.17 0.67 11.03
N VAL A 161 29.10 1.35 10.37
CA VAL A 161 29.80 2.52 10.92
C VAL A 161 29.07 3.77 10.42
N GLY A 162 28.56 4.58 11.37
CA GLY A 162 28.27 6.00 11.21
C GLY A 162 27.06 6.40 10.33
N VAL A 163 26.08 7.07 10.96
CA VAL A 163 25.03 7.93 10.36
C VAL A 163 23.80 7.19 9.74
N PRO A 164 22.55 7.59 10.09
CA PRO A 164 21.35 6.93 9.61
C PRO A 164 20.93 7.46 8.22
N VAL A 165 20.94 6.59 7.21
CA VAL A 165 20.15 6.79 5.98
C VAL A 165 19.38 5.50 5.67
N HIS A 166 18.09 5.67 5.43
CA HIS A 166 17.11 4.61 5.18
C HIS A 166 17.39 3.88 3.86
N GLY A 167 17.72 2.59 3.96
CA GLY A 167 17.83 1.66 2.83
C GLY A 167 16.55 0.84 2.69
N ALA A 168 15.92 0.93 1.53
CA ALA A 168 14.66 0.28 1.18
C ALA A 168 14.71 -1.26 1.33
N PHE A 169 13.75 -1.82 2.06
CA PHE A 169 13.44 -3.25 2.03
C PHE A 169 11.98 -3.45 1.64
N ARG A 170 11.76 -4.34 0.66
CA ARG A 170 10.43 -4.66 0.11
C ARG A 170 9.59 -5.33 1.20
N ARG A 171 8.46 -4.70 1.53
CA ARG A 171 7.47 -5.21 2.51
C ARG A 171 6.42 -6.07 1.79
N PRO A 172 5.98 -7.22 2.34
CA PRO A 172 4.85 -7.99 1.83
C PRO A 172 3.52 -7.30 2.16
N VAL A 173 2.45 -7.78 1.54
CA VAL A 173 1.65 -6.97 0.62
C VAL A 173 0.20 -7.51 0.66
N ALA A 174 -0.80 -6.86 1.26
CA ALA A 174 -2.19 -7.34 1.13
C ALA A 174 -2.63 -7.23 -0.34
N VAL A 175 -2.92 -8.34 -1.02
CA VAL A 175 -3.27 -8.37 -2.44
C VAL A 175 -4.78 -8.29 -2.56
N THR A 176 -5.28 -7.42 -3.43
CA THR A 176 -6.50 -7.71 -4.15
C THR A 176 -6.12 -8.06 -5.59
N SER A 177 -6.59 -9.21 -6.08
CA SER A 177 -6.63 -9.51 -7.50
C SER A 177 -8.01 -9.09 -7.98
N ALA A 178 -8.10 -8.11 -8.87
CA ALA A 178 -9.29 -7.96 -9.70
C ALA A 178 -9.31 -9.13 -10.71
N ASN A 179 -9.60 -10.34 -10.22
CA ASN A 179 -9.97 -11.48 -11.05
C ASN A 179 -11.48 -11.49 -11.16
N GLU A 180 -11.98 -10.88 -12.23
CA GLU A 180 -13.16 -11.40 -12.89
C GLU A 180 -12.65 -12.13 -14.12
N GLU A 181 -12.42 -13.43 -13.94
CA GLU A 181 -12.18 -14.38 -15.01
C GLU A 181 -13.55 -14.73 -15.61
N VAL A 182 -14.03 -13.91 -16.53
CA VAL A 182 -15.07 -14.33 -17.46
C VAL A 182 -14.38 -15.21 -18.49
N ILE A 183 -14.48 -16.51 -18.28
CA ILE A 183 -14.16 -17.54 -19.27
C ILE A 183 -14.98 -17.26 -20.53
N PRO A 184 -14.38 -17.21 -21.73
CA PRO A 184 -15.13 -17.12 -22.97
C PRO A 184 -15.89 -18.43 -23.18
N MET A 185 -17.22 -18.41 -23.09
CA MET A 185 -18.04 -19.45 -23.71
C MET A 185 -17.93 -19.29 -25.22
N ASN A 186 -17.12 -20.14 -25.83
CA ASN A 186 -17.20 -20.46 -27.24
C ASN A 186 -17.22 -21.98 -27.40
N GLU A 187 -18.43 -22.51 -27.48
CA GLU A 187 -18.82 -23.76 -28.15
C GLU A 187 -20.19 -23.44 -28.74
N GLY A 188 -20.55 -23.75 -29.98
CA GLY A 188 -19.94 -24.58 -30.99
C GLY A 188 -20.98 -24.62 -32.12
N ASN A 189 -20.46 -24.57 -33.33
CA ASN A 189 -21.15 -24.59 -34.61
C ASN A 189 -22.01 -25.87 -34.81
N GLU A 190 -22.78 -25.86 -35.91
CA GLU A 190 -23.56 -26.96 -36.56
C GLU A 190 -25.08 -26.88 -36.37
N HIS A 191 -25.96 -26.91 -37.39
CA HIS A 191 -25.79 -27.22 -38.80
C HIS A 191 -27.07 -26.83 -39.61
N ARG A 192 -26.84 -26.43 -40.87
CA ARG A 192 -27.57 -26.89 -42.08
C ARG A 192 -28.96 -26.31 -42.41
N GLY A 193 -29.00 -25.59 -43.53
CA GLY A 193 -30.23 -25.25 -44.26
C GLY A 193 -29.97 -24.56 -45.60
N ARG A 194 -29.36 -25.27 -46.56
CA ARG A 194 -29.17 -24.87 -47.96
C ARG A 194 -30.44 -25.22 -48.77
N ARG A 195 -31.07 -24.24 -49.44
CA ARG A 195 -31.90 -24.34 -50.66
C ARG A 195 -31.79 -22.98 -51.35
N GLU A 196 -31.00 -22.84 -52.41
CA GLU A 196 -31.40 -22.95 -53.84
C GLU A 196 -32.55 -21.99 -54.23
N GLU A 197 -32.15 -20.92 -54.96
CA GLU A 197 -32.74 -20.20 -56.13
C GLU A 197 -34.25 -20.29 -56.49
N PRO A 198 -34.80 -19.41 -57.38
CA PRO A 198 -34.15 -18.36 -58.18
C PRO A 198 -34.85 -16.98 -58.22
N ASP A 199 -34.12 -16.05 -58.86
CA ASP A 199 -34.54 -14.77 -59.43
C ASP A 199 -35.73 -14.91 -60.41
N PRO A 200 -36.62 -13.90 -60.47
CA PRO A 200 -37.19 -13.53 -61.76
C PRO A 200 -37.19 -12.00 -61.98
N LEU A 201 -36.42 -11.60 -63.00
CA LEU A 201 -36.77 -10.69 -64.11
C LEU A 201 -37.97 -9.73 -63.94
N GLY A 202 -37.70 -8.43 -64.17
CA GLY A 202 -38.60 -7.41 -64.73
C GLY A 202 -39.70 -6.91 -63.79
N VAL A 203 -39.94 -5.61 -63.61
CA VAL A 203 -39.99 -4.48 -64.57
C VAL A 203 -39.69 -3.19 -63.82
#